data_AF-A0A2G5TWY4-F1
#
_entry.id   AF-A0A2G5TWY4-F1
#
_cell.length_a   1.000
_cell.length_b   1.000
_cell.length_c   1.000
_cell.angle_alpha   90.00
_cell.angle_beta   90.00
_cell.angle_gamma   90.00
#
_symmetry.space_group_name_H-M   'P 1'
#
loop_
_entity.id
_entity.type
_entity.pdbx_description
1 polymer ?
#
loop_
_entity_poly.entity_id
_entity_poly.type
_entity_poly.pdbx_seq_one_letter_code
_entity_poly.pdbx_strand_id
1 'polypeptide(L)'
;MKFLPILILLLISYSSESEVSIFQHGATEMETEPIVHSMNWLRKKIAEERNIANMNELKWDHHLEQIAESLKCGDMENGPDYMVSIAPNEKLINQIFKIPLKKQDKAILKVLGGLAAPGQTGFACAEFFEKCSRKDGVEIDGICLSGPK
;
A
#
# COMPACT_ATOMS: atom_id res chain seq x y z
N MET A 1 -48.24 -46.97 2.45
CA MET A 1 -47.07 -47.18 1.58
C MET A 1 -46.61 -45.81 1.09
N LYS A 2 -45.56 -45.25 1.71
CA LYS A 2 -44.96 -43.96 1.36
C LYS A 2 -43.46 -44.19 1.20
N PHE A 3 -42.96 -44.30 -0.04
CA PHE A 3 -41.53 -44.32 -0.33
C PHE A 3 -41.28 -43.69 -1.71
N LEU A 4 -41.03 -42.38 -1.70
CA LEU A 4 -40.10 -41.63 -2.55
C LEU A 4 -40.20 -40.15 -2.14
N PRO A 5 -39.12 -39.34 -2.10
CA PRO A 5 -37.77 -39.60 -2.60
C PRO A 5 -36.65 -39.29 -1.58
N ILE A 6 -35.75 -40.26 -1.39
CA ILE A 6 -34.44 -40.11 -0.73
C ILE A 6 -33.42 -39.39 -1.66
N LEU A 7 -33.87 -38.91 -2.83
CA LEU A 7 -33.01 -38.33 -3.86
C LEU A 7 -32.61 -36.86 -3.62
N ILE A 8 -33.04 -36.23 -2.52
CA ILE A 8 -32.71 -34.81 -2.23
C ILE A 8 -31.50 -34.64 -1.29
N LEU A 9 -31.02 -35.71 -0.63
CA LEU A 9 -29.93 -35.59 0.35
C LEU A 9 -28.50 -35.73 -0.23
N LEU A 10 -28.35 -35.95 -1.54
CA LEU A 10 -27.03 -36.13 -2.18
C LEU A 10 -26.49 -34.90 -2.91
N LEU A 11 -27.17 -33.75 -2.87
CA LEU A 11 -26.73 -32.52 -3.54
C LEU A 11 -26.10 -31.46 -2.62
N ILE A 12 -25.92 -31.73 -1.31
CA ILE A 12 -25.39 -30.75 -0.34
C ILE A 12 -23.93 -31.04 0.06
N SER A 13 -23.34 -32.16 -0.34
CA SER A 13 -21.94 -32.49 0.01
C SER A 13 -20.90 -32.11 -1.04
N TYR A 14 -21.27 -31.36 -2.10
CA TYR A 14 -20.33 -30.84 -3.10
C TYR A 14 -20.15 -29.32 -3.02
N SER A 15 -19.96 -28.81 -1.81
CA SER A 15 -19.07 -27.67 -1.63
C SER A 15 -17.93 -28.16 -0.76
N SER A 16 -16.88 -28.67 -1.39
CA SER A 16 -15.60 -28.75 -0.70
C SER A 16 -15.32 -27.35 -0.18
N GLU A 17 -15.18 -27.22 1.14
CA GLU A 17 -14.38 -26.15 1.73
C GLU A 17 -12.96 -26.37 1.23
N SER A 18 -12.69 -25.97 -0.01
CA SER A 18 -11.38 -25.49 -0.35
C SER A 18 -11.31 -24.14 0.35
N GLU A 19 -10.63 -24.08 1.49
CA GLU A 19 -9.91 -22.87 1.87
C GLU A 19 -8.92 -22.58 0.73
N VAL A 20 -9.43 -21.99 -0.35
CA VAL A 20 -8.59 -21.30 -1.30
C VAL A 20 -8.07 -20.11 -0.53
N SER A 21 -6.82 -20.23 -0.09
CA SER A 21 -6.01 -19.11 0.38
C SER A 21 -6.27 -17.89 -0.50
N ILE A 22 -7.01 -16.91 0.02
CA ILE A 22 -7.32 -15.62 -0.63
C ILE A 22 -6.08 -14.71 -0.57
N PHE A 23 -4.91 -15.27 -0.89
CA PHE A 23 -3.63 -14.53 -1.00
C PHE A 23 -3.23 -14.33 -2.46
N GLN A 24 -4.17 -14.42 -3.40
CA GLN A 24 -3.88 -14.35 -4.85
C GLN A 24 -4.62 -13.26 -5.63
N HIS A 25 -5.50 -12.48 -5.02
CA HIS A 25 -6.09 -11.34 -5.72
C HIS A 25 -5.45 -10.06 -5.18
N GLY A 26 -4.53 -9.49 -5.97
CA GLY A 26 -4.06 -8.13 -5.74
C GLY A 26 -5.24 -7.16 -5.66
N ALA A 27 -5.07 -6.05 -4.97
CA ALA A 27 -6.16 -5.14 -4.64
C ALA A 27 -6.89 -4.67 -5.91
N THR A 28 -8.21 -4.60 -5.83
CA THR A 28 -9.03 -4.16 -6.95
C THR A 28 -8.90 -2.64 -7.16
N GLU A 29 -9.29 -2.16 -8.34
CA GLU A 29 -9.36 -0.72 -8.62
C GLU A 29 -10.27 0.01 -7.61
N MET A 30 -11.38 -0.62 -7.21
CA MET A 30 -12.30 -0.07 -6.21
C MET A 30 -11.64 0.12 -4.83
N GLU A 31 -10.75 -0.80 -4.45
CA GLU A 31 -10.03 -0.75 -3.18
C GLU A 31 -8.88 0.26 -3.22
N THR A 32 -8.26 0.44 -4.39
CA THR A 32 -7.04 1.25 -4.54
C THR A 32 -7.31 2.70 -4.93
N GLU A 33 -8.42 3.00 -5.60
CA GLU A 33 -8.76 4.36 -6.07
C GLU A 33 -8.72 5.42 -4.96
N PRO A 34 -9.29 5.21 -3.76
CA PRO A 34 -9.24 6.20 -2.70
C PRO A 34 -7.81 6.48 -2.21
N ILE A 35 -6.94 5.47 -2.25
CA ILE A 35 -5.53 5.57 -1.86
C ILE A 35 -4.77 6.35 -2.93
N VAL A 36 -4.95 6.00 -4.20
CA VAL A 36 -4.36 6.70 -5.36
C VAL A 36 -4.76 8.17 -5.35
N HIS A 37 -6.05 8.47 -5.16
CA HIS A 37 -6.55 9.83 -5.08
C HIS A 37 -5.89 10.61 -3.93
N SER A 38 -5.82 10.01 -2.74
CA SER A 38 -5.22 10.64 -1.55
C SER A 38 -3.72 10.92 -1.75
N MET A 39 -2.99 10.00 -2.36
CA MET A 39 -1.55 10.17 -2.63
C MET A 39 -1.30 11.24 -3.70
N ASN A 40 -2.11 11.31 -4.75
CA ASN A 40 -1.98 12.35 -5.76
C ASN A 40 -2.40 13.73 -5.23
N TRP A 41 -3.42 13.80 -4.38
CA TRP A 41 -3.77 15.04 -3.67
C TRP A 41 -2.60 15.54 -2.80
N LEU A 42 -1.96 14.63 -2.07
CA LEU A 42 -0.78 14.93 -1.26
C LEU A 42 0.38 15.46 -2.13
N ARG A 43 0.69 14.79 -3.24
CA ARG A 43 1.75 15.20 -4.17
C ARG A 43 1.47 16.56 -4.77
N LYS A 44 0.22 16.86 -5.10
CA LYS A 44 -0.21 18.18 -5.56
C LYS A 44 0.08 19.26 -4.51
N LYS A 45 -0.25 19.02 -3.24
CA LYS A 45 0.06 19.98 -2.16
C LYS A 45 1.55 20.22 -2.01
N ILE A 46 2.35 19.16 -2.03
CA ILE A 46 3.81 19.24 -1.98
C ILE A 46 4.35 20.05 -3.17
N ALA A 47 3.84 19.81 -4.38
CA ALA A 47 4.25 20.52 -5.58
C ALA A 47 3.92 22.02 -5.53
N GLU A 48 2.70 22.37 -5.08
CA GLU A 48 2.24 23.76 -4.89
C GLU A 48 3.12 24.50 -3.87
N GLU A 49 3.34 23.90 -2.70
CA GLU A 49 4.09 24.54 -1.61
C GLU A 49 5.59 24.73 -1.93
N ARG A 50 6.13 23.91 -2.83
CA ARG A 50 7.57 23.86 -3.14
C ARG A 50 7.91 24.32 -4.55
N ASN A 51 6.93 24.74 -5.34
CA ASN A 51 7.09 25.11 -6.74
C ASN A 51 7.76 24.00 -7.59
N ILE A 52 7.33 22.73 -7.40
CA ILE A 52 7.83 21.61 -8.19
C ILE A 52 6.99 21.49 -9.45
N ALA A 53 7.56 21.86 -10.60
CA ALA A 53 6.84 21.87 -11.88
C ALA A 53 6.63 20.46 -12.49
N ASN A 54 7.46 19.48 -12.12
CA ASN A 54 7.52 18.16 -12.74
C ASN A 54 7.17 17.03 -11.76
N MET A 55 6.12 17.22 -10.96
CA MET A 55 5.59 16.19 -10.07
C MET A 55 4.67 15.26 -10.87
N ASN A 56 5.11 14.03 -11.15
CA ASN A 56 4.31 13.07 -11.89
C ASN A 56 3.10 12.58 -11.08
N GLU A 57 2.01 12.26 -11.76
CA GLU A 57 0.87 11.57 -11.16
C GLU A 57 1.25 10.10 -10.88
N LEU A 58 0.86 9.59 -9.72
CA LEU A 58 1.03 8.20 -9.34
C LEU A 58 -0.17 7.36 -9.79
N LYS A 59 0.10 6.12 -10.18
CA LYS A 59 -0.91 5.08 -10.41
C LYS A 59 -0.64 3.89 -9.50
N TRP A 60 -1.67 3.13 -9.18
CA TRP A 60 -1.47 1.84 -8.52
C TRP A 60 -0.70 0.90 -9.45
N ASP A 61 0.32 0.23 -8.93
CA ASP A 61 1.17 -0.68 -9.67
C ASP A 61 1.13 -2.07 -9.02
N HIS A 62 0.40 -3.00 -9.65
CA HIS A 62 0.24 -4.36 -9.15
C HIS A 62 1.56 -5.15 -9.10
N HIS A 63 2.58 -4.78 -9.88
CA HIS A 63 3.88 -5.41 -9.75
C HIS A 63 4.57 -4.98 -8.46
N LEU A 64 4.51 -3.68 -8.15
CA LEU A 64 4.99 -3.15 -6.87
C LEU A 64 4.19 -3.70 -5.69
N GLU A 65 2.90 -3.95 -5.85
CA GLU A 65 2.04 -4.57 -4.83
C GLU A 65 2.54 -5.97 -4.47
N GLN A 66 2.75 -6.83 -5.47
CA GLN A 66 3.28 -8.18 -5.27
C GLN A 66 4.65 -8.17 -4.59
N ILE A 67 5.51 -7.20 -4.95
CA ILE A 67 6.80 -7.04 -4.27
C ILE A 67 6.56 -6.62 -2.82
N ALA A 68 5.69 -5.65 -2.55
CA ALA A 68 5.38 -5.16 -1.21
C ALA A 68 4.86 -6.28 -0.31
N GLU A 69 3.96 -7.12 -0.81
CA GLU A 69 3.42 -8.29 -0.09
C GLU A 69 4.50 -9.35 0.24
N SER A 70 5.55 -9.43 -0.58
CA SER A 70 6.65 -10.37 -0.38
C SER A 70 7.70 -9.89 0.63
N LEU A 71 7.72 -8.59 0.95
CA LEU A 71 8.71 -8.01 1.86
C LEU A 71 8.37 -8.35 3.30
N LYS A 72 9.39 -8.78 4.04
CA LYS A 72 9.29 -9.02 5.49
C LYS A 72 9.65 -7.76 6.23
N CYS A 73 9.13 -7.62 7.45
CA CYS A 73 9.41 -6.48 8.33
C CYS A 73 10.91 -6.16 8.50
N GLY A 74 11.79 -7.18 8.50
CA GLY A 74 13.24 -6.99 8.61
C GLY A 74 13.94 -6.48 7.35
N ASP A 75 13.29 -6.61 6.19
CA ASP A 75 13.91 -6.51 4.85
C ASP A 75 13.35 -5.31 4.05
N MET A 76 12.94 -4.26 4.75
CA MET A 76 12.39 -3.02 4.17
C MET A 76 13.48 -2.12 3.56
N GLU A 77 14.14 -2.60 2.51
CA GLU A 77 15.21 -1.87 1.80
C GLU A 77 14.81 -1.49 0.37
N ASN A 78 15.37 -0.39 -0.12
CA ASN A 78 15.13 0.05 -1.50
C ASN A 78 15.60 -1.00 -2.50
N GLY A 79 14.76 -1.28 -3.49
CA GLY A 79 15.10 -2.14 -4.61
C GLY A 79 15.95 -1.45 -5.69
N PRO A 80 16.25 -2.18 -6.77
CA PRO A 80 16.92 -1.62 -7.94
C PRO A 80 16.07 -0.57 -8.66
N ASP A 81 14.76 -0.75 -8.69
CA ASP A 81 13.78 0.04 -9.45
C ASP A 81 12.67 0.66 -8.58
N TYR A 82 12.62 0.34 -7.29
CA TYR A 82 11.65 0.90 -6.35
C TYR A 82 12.30 1.47 -5.08
N MET A 83 11.57 2.39 -4.44
CA MET A 83 11.89 2.95 -3.13
C MET A 83 10.86 2.52 -2.10
N VAL A 84 11.31 2.15 -0.90
CA VAL A 84 10.44 1.79 0.23
C VAL A 84 10.08 3.03 1.04
N SER A 85 8.80 3.12 1.38
CA SER A 85 8.24 4.08 2.32
C SER A 85 7.41 3.36 3.37
N ILE A 86 7.37 3.89 4.59
CA ILE A 86 6.39 3.43 5.59
C ILE A 86 5.02 3.85 5.08
N ALA A 87 4.03 2.95 5.14
CA ALA A 87 2.66 3.28 4.75
C ALA A 87 2.18 4.51 5.56
N PRO A 88 1.93 5.66 4.91
CA PRO A 88 1.59 6.85 5.63
C PRO A 88 0.12 6.78 6.03
N ASN A 89 -0.17 6.93 7.32
CA ASN A 89 -1.54 7.18 7.77
C ASN A 89 -1.85 8.68 7.80
N GLU A 90 -3.14 9.02 7.73
CA GLU A 90 -3.61 10.40 7.65
C GLU A 90 -3.11 11.27 8.82
N LYS A 91 -3.06 10.70 10.03
CA LYS A 91 -2.57 11.39 11.22
C LYS A 91 -1.11 11.81 11.07
N LEU A 92 -0.26 10.93 10.54
CA LEU A 92 1.16 11.20 10.29
C LEU A 92 1.33 12.26 9.21
N ILE A 93 0.57 12.19 8.13
CA ILE A 93 0.57 13.20 7.05
C ILE A 93 0.19 14.58 7.62
N ASN A 94 -0.91 14.64 8.37
CA ASN A 94 -1.40 15.87 8.99
C ASN A 94 -0.39 16.47 9.99
N GLN A 95 0.42 15.65 10.66
CA GLN A 95 1.49 16.13 11.52
C GLN A 95 2.66 16.73 10.74
N ILE A 96 3.01 16.16 9.59
CA ILE A 96 4.10 16.65 8.74
C ILE A 96 3.80 18.05 8.21
N PHE A 97 2.58 18.30 7.72
CA PHE A 97 2.20 19.63 7.21
C PHE A 97 2.12 20.71 8.29
N LYS A 98 2.08 20.34 9.57
CA LYS A 98 2.18 21.29 10.69
C LYS A 98 3.61 21.72 11.01
N ILE A 99 4.61 21.03 10.47
CA ILE A 99 6.03 21.38 10.65
C ILE A 99 6.35 22.61 9.79
N PRO A 100 7.22 23.56 10.21
CA PRO A 100 7.65 24.64 9.33
C PRO A 100 8.34 24.12 8.06
N LEU A 101 8.03 24.69 6.89
CA LEU A 101 8.56 24.31 5.56
C LEU A 101 10.06 23.97 5.55
N LYS A 102 10.91 24.81 6.16
CA LYS A 102 12.37 24.61 6.23
C LYS A 102 12.82 23.32 6.95
N LYS A 103 11.96 22.72 7.77
CA LYS A 103 12.18 21.45 8.47
C LYS A 103 11.35 20.31 7.91
N GLN A 104 10.35 20.61 7.07
CA GLN A 104 9.50 19.61 6.44
C GLN A 104 10.27 18.75 5.45
N ASP A 105 11.24 19.28 4.70
CA ASP A 105 11.96 18.49 3.67
C ASP A 105 12.53 17.19 4.20
N LYS A 106 13.21 17.26 5.34
CA LYS A 106 13.80 16.09 6.00
C LYS A 106 12.71 15.17 6.56
N ALA A 107 11.59 15.70 7.02
CA ALA A 107 10.48 14.92 7.57
C ALA A 107 9.69 14.20 6.46
N ILE A 108 9.34 14.91 5.38
CA ILE A 108 8.71 14.39 4.17
C ILE A 108 9.59 13.31 3.56
N LEU A 109 10.89 13.57 3.33
CA LEU A 109 11.78 12.57 2.76
C LEU A 109 11.92 11.33 3.65
N LYS A 110 11.97 11.52 4.98
CA LYS A 110 12.08 10.40 5.94
C LYS A 110 10.83 9.53 5.99
N VAL A 111 9.65 10.12 5.85
CA VAL A 111 8.37 9.41 6.01
C VAL A 111 7.80 8.94 4.68
N LEU A 112 7.71 9.84 3.72
CA LEU A 112 7.07 9.60 2.43
C LEU A 112 8.05 9.06 1.39
N GLY A 113 9.36 9.28 1.56
CA GLY A 113 10.38 8.71 0.67
C GLY A 113 10.07 8.95 -0.80
N GLY A 114 9.99 7.88 -1.57
CA GLY A 114 9.67 7.93 -3.01
C GLY A 114 8.24 8.41 -3.32
N LEU A 115 7.27 8.26 -2.40
CA LEU A 115 5.90 8.78 -2.61
C LEU A 115 5.86 10.31 -2.78
N ALA A 116 6.86 11.03 -2.25
CA ALA A 116 7.02 12.47 -2.43
C ALA A 116 8.03 12.85 -3.52
N ALA A 117 8.71 11.87 -4.14
CA ALA A 117 9.71 12.12 -5.16
C ALA A 117 9.02 12.44 -6.51
N PRO A 118 9.44 13.50 -7.23
CA PRO A 118 8.73 13.96 -8.44
C PRO A 118 8.72 12.95 -9.59
N GLY A 119 9.80 12.17 -9.73
CA GLY A 119 9.99 11.26 -10.86
C GLY A 119 9.14 9.99 -10.82
N GLN A 120 8.64 9.60 -9.65
CA GLN A 120 7.88 8.35 -9.48
C GLN A 120 6.53 8.44 -10.20
N THR A 121 6.12 7.38 -10.88
CA THR A 121 4.87 7.28 -11.65
C THR A 121 3.95 6.17 -11.18
N GLY A 122 4.50 5.19 -10.45
CA GLY A 122 3.77 4.05 -9.89
C GLY A 122 4.02 3.91 -8.40
N PHE A 123 3.03 3.40 -7.68
CA PHE A 123 3.18 2.98 -6.29
C PHE A 123 2.20 1.86 -5.95
N ALA A 124 2.49 1.12 -4.89
CA ALA A 124 1.54 0.22 -4.25
C ALA A 124 1.91 0.06 -2.78
N CYS A 125 0.97 -0.39 -1.97
CA CYS A 125 1.17 -0.62 -0.56
C CYS A 125 0.69 -2.01 -0.15
N ALA A 126 1.32 -2.58 0.87
CA ALA A 126 0.90 -3.82 1.49
C ALA A 126 0.93 -3.66 3.02
N GLU A 127 -0.05 -4.26 3.69
CA GLU A 127 -0.10 -4.33 5.14
C GLU A 127 0.72 -5.52 5.65
N PHE A 128 1.31 -5.37 6.82
CA PHE A 128 1.94 -6.51 7.49
C PHE A 128 0.87 -7.30 8.26
N PHE A 129 0.71 -8.57 7.92
CA PHE A 129 -0.19 -9.48 8.65
C PHE A 129 0.28 -9.75 10.09
N GLU A 130 1.60 -9.74 10.30
CA GLU A 130 2.21 -9.86 11.62
C GLU A 130 2.66 -8.50 12.13
N LYS A 131 2.73 -8.32 13.46
CA LYS A 131 3.25 -7.09 14.07
C LYS A 131 4.65 -6.81 13.55
N CYS A 132 4.81 -5.69 12.84
CA CYS A 132 6.09 -5.21 12.41
C CYS A 132 6.56 -4.06 13.31
N SER A 133 7.81 -4.12 13.78
CA SER A 133 8.44 -3.01 14.48
C SER A 133 9.80 -2.74 13.87
N ARG A 134 10.08 -1.47 13.59
CA ARG A 134 11.42 -1.04 13.19
C ARG A 134 12.40 -1.25 14.34
N LYS A 135 13.70 -1.28 14.02
CA LYS A 135 14.80 -1.42 15.00
C LYS A 135 14.79 -0.38 16.14
N ASP A 136 14.07 0.73 15.99
CA ASP A 136 13.90 1.76 17.02
C ASP A 136 12.58 1.64 17.81
N GLY A 137 11.84 0.54 17.66
CA GLY A 137 10.63 0.22 18.43
C GLY A 137 9.34 0.83 17.91
N VAL A 138 9.36 1.50 16.74
CA VAL A 138 8.15 2.04 16.11
C VAL A 138 7.38 0.92 15.40
N GLU A 139 6.12 0.70 15.79
CA GLU A 139 5.20 -0.21 15.10
C GLU A 139 4.84 0.33 13.71
N ILE A 140 4.82 -0.57 12.73
CA ILE A 140 4.54 -0.28 11.32
C ILE A 140 3.43 -1.21 10.86
N ASP A 141 2.33 -0.65 10.38
CA ASP A 141 1.16 -1.40 9.92
C ASP A 141 1.29 -1.86 8.47
N GLY A 142 2.20 -1.25 7.70
CA GLY A 142 2.46 -1.61 6.31
C GLY A 142 3.56 -0.79 5.65
N ILE A 143 3.85 -1.13 4.41
CA ILE A 143 4.82 -0.42 3.57
C ILE A 143 4.19 -0.01 2.25
N CYS A 144 4.78 1.00 1.63
CA CYS A 144 4.51 1.34 0.24
C CYS A 144 5.81 1.31 -0.55
N LEU A 145 5.72 0.86 -1.80
CA LEU A 145 6.78 0.93 -2.78
C LEU A 145 6.42 1.98 -3.83
N SER A 146 7.42 2.67 -4.36
CA SER A 146 7.24 3.64 -5.45
C SER A 146 8.34 3.49 -6.49
N GLY A 147 7.97 3.56 -7.77
CA GLY A 147 8.85 3.38 -8.92
C GLY A 147 8.51 4.32 -10.09
N PRO A 148 9.42 4.49 -11.07
CA PRO A 148 10.80 3.99 -11.06
C PRO A 148 11.74 4.89 -10.24
N LYS A 149 12.73 4.28 -9.58
CA LYS A 149 13.77 4.99 -8.79
C LYS A 149 14.59 6.00 -9.59
#